data_AF-A0A9P1FWA8-F1
#
_entry.id   AF-A0A9P1FWA8-F1
#
_cell.length_a   1.000
_cell.length_b   1.000
_cell.length_c   1.000
_cell.angle_alpha   90.00
_cell.angle_beta   90.00
_cell.angle_gamma   90.00
#
_symmetry.space_group_name_H-M   'P 1'
#
loop_
_entity.id
_entity.type
_entity.pdbx_description
1 polymer ?
#
loop_
_entity_poly.entity_id
_entity_poly.type
_entity_poly.pdbx_seq_one_letter_code
_entity_poly.pdbx_strand_id
1 'polypeptide(L)'
;VGYSSGGFISDVKIGKSLVMGTQQQWFARQMTMPPGGLECWQGWNYIFMGVEGIDVEMGYKCNKGTLNKVSIMDRTARSAEKPYIVWEGSEWMIHVPKVVHQPEPGYIQDREGQIGWKLSFREVFVADPQMSTDTILQGMRYKAALLLTPGIYTLTRSLEVTKDRFVVLGIGFPTLVSPVGQSCLKVRSGLTDVRIASIIFDANTPVSHGYAEPLLQWGDATNLFVRRQLEVSGVASDIVARIGAFAYLNCELKRADHMLEFNDDSLIIDNVWVWHADHDDCSNFVMAKGADMMDRHFKSDQCQSQHGIVVNGNIYSHFALGLGVYIIGGKPAYAAYLLSEYCDLRNVVTVAIDASDDSFHHQVCQESMEGEQTCYKPQNCSWSRCWRPWVPYVDAHALKLRGATWPLIPPTEKLPEPKILKRLRPEDRYQVSSWQYADYQLGRGKKGVTREAVEASTNWTRSWIGQLPWLALVALIASFFGYFLCTGRTRQPSEADRILRGYGDALEGTEAMDDSRDFERLQMVT
;
A
#
# COMPACT_ATOMS: atom_id res chain seq x y z
N VAL A 1 -7.37 17.83 13.62
CA VAL A 1 -7.29 16.91 12.45
C VAL A 1 -5.83 16.54 12.30
N GLY A 2 -5.48 15.25 12.28
CA GLY A 2 -4.09 14.78 12.23
C GLY A 2 -3.65 14.35 10.83
N TYR A 3 -2.36 14.09 10.66
CA TYR A 3 -1.83 13.49 9.43
C TYR A 3 -2.29 12.03 9.29
N SER A 4 -2.58 11.61 8.06
CA SER A 4 -2.96 10.23 7.74
C SER A 4 -2.37 9.83 6.39
N SER A 5 -1.85 8.60 6.30
CA SER A 5 -1.08 8.11 5.14
C SER A 5 -1.55 6.71 4.73
N GLY A 6 -2.85 6.58 4.48
CA GLY A 6 -3.43 5.37 3.89
C GLY A 6 -3.12 5.27 2.40
N GLY A 7 -3.72 4.37 1.64
CA GLY A 7 -4.56 3.25 2.07
C GLY A 7 -5.20 2.59 0.86
N PHE A 8 -5.80 1.43 1.08
CA PHE A 8 -6.36 0.60 0.02
C PHE A 8 -7.85 0.32 0.29
N ILE A 9 -8.65 0.28 -0.77
CA ILE A 9 -10.03 -0.22 -0.72
C ILE A 9 -10.40 -0.95 -2.01
N SER A 10 -11.06 -2.11 -1.88
CA SER A 10 -11.57 -2.87 -3.02
C SER A 10 -12.88 -3.57 -2.72
N ASP A 11 -13.67 -3.88 -3.77
CA ASP A 11 -14.97 -4.56 -3.69
C ASP A 11 -15.94 -3.95 -2.67
N VAL A 12 -16.11 -2.63 -2.72
CA VAL A 12 -16.98 -1.89 -1.79
C VAL A 12 -18.05 -1.09 -2.54
N LYS A 13 -19.25 -1.09 -1.99
CA LYS A 13 -20.30 -0.13 -2.34
C LYS A 13 -20.40 0.94 -1.25
N ILE A 14 -20.06 2.17 -1.60
CA ILE A 14 -20.26 3.34 -0.75
C ILE A 14 -21.66 3.87 -1.00
N GLY A 15 -22.46 4.06 0.05
CA GLY A 15 -23.85 4.50 -0.07
C GLY A 15 -24.04 6.02 -0.23
N LYS A 16 -23.04 6.82 0.15
CA LYS A 16 -23.11 8.30 0.13
C LYS A 16 -21.85 8.91 -0.48
N SER A 17 -20.89 9.30 0.34
CA SER A 17 -19.64 9.93 -0.10
C SER A 17 -18.43 9.19 0.46
N LEU A 18 -17.40 9.05 -0.35
CA LEU A 18 -16.03 8.79 0.07
C LEU A 18 -15.38 10.12 0.46
N VAL A 19 -15.16 10.30 1.76
CA VAL A 19 -14.49 11.50 2.30
C VAL A 19 -13.03 11.17 2.56
N MET A 20 -12.13 11.74 1.75
CA MET A 20 -10.69 11.49 1.86
C MET A 20 -10.05 12.12 3.11
N GLY A 21 -10.70 13.13 3.70
CA GLY A 21 -10.19 13.83 4.88
C GLY A 21 -8.77 14.39 4.66
N THR A 22 -7.84 14.02 5.55
CA THR A 22 -6.42 14.40 5.50
C THR A 22 -5.51 13.30 4.97
N GLN A 23 -6.06 12.32 4.24
CA GLN A 23 -5.24 11.27 3.63
C GLN A 23 -4.21 11.89 2.66
N GLN A 24 -2.96 11.49 2.79
CA GLN A 24 -1.90 11.88 1.87
C GLN A 24 -2.08 11.15 0.53
N GLN A 25 -2.45 9.87 0.56
CA GLN A 25 -2.65 9.07 -0.64
C GLN A 25 -3.73 8.00 -0.43
N TRP A 26 -4.20 7.39 -1.52
CA TRP A 26 -5.16 6.29 -1.49
C TRP A 26 -5.26 5.58 -2.83
N PHE A 27 -5.51 4.27 -2.79
CA PHE A 27 -5.83 3.47 -3.96
C PHE A 27 -7.19 2.78 -3.76
N ALA A 28 -8.09 2.99 -4.69
CA ALA A 28 -9.40 2.36 -4.72
C ALA A 28 -9.57 1.58 -6.03
N ARG A 29 -9.96 0.31 -5.95
CA ARG A 29 -10.30 -0.49 -7.14
C ARG A 29 -11.65 -1.19 -7.03
N GLN A 30 -12.33 -1.40 -8.14
CA GLN A 30 -13.58 -2.19 -8.20
C GLN A 30 -14.57 -1.80 -7.09
N MET A 31 -14.95 -0.53 -7.07
CA MET A 31 -15.78 0.08 -6.04
C MET A 31 -16.91 0.86 -6.72
N THR A 32 -18.07 0.97 -6.09
CA THR A 32 -19.15 1.85 -6.56
C THR A 32 -19.45 2.91 -5.52
N MET A 33 -19.59 4.16 -5.98
CA MET A 33 -20.15 5.25 -5.19
C MET A 33 -21.20 6.02 -6.01
N PRO A 34 -22.09 6.81 -5.39
CA PRO A 34 -22.99 7.69 -6.10
C PRO A 34 -22.23 8.75 -6.91
N PRO A 35 -22.79 9.24 -8.03
CA PRO A 35 -22.30 10.45 -8.68
C PRO A 35 -22.24 11.61 -7.67
N GLY A 36 -21.17 12.39 -7.71
CA GLY A 36 -20.90 13.41 -6.68
C GLY A 36 -20.28 12.88 -5.38
N GLY A 37 -20.15 11.56 -5.20
CA GLY A 37 -19.76 10.91 -3.95
C GLY A 37 -18.26 10.94 -3.60
N LEU A 38 -17.46 11.89 -4.08
CA LEU A 38 -16.05 12.04 -3.68
C LEU A 38 -15.79 13.42 -3.09
N GLU A 39 -15.26 13.43 -1.86
CA GLU A 39 -14.91 14.65 -1.16
C GLU A 39 -13.42 14.67 -0.79
N CYS A 40 -12.70 15.63 -1.36
CA CYS A 40 -11.28 15.82 -1.11
C CYS A 40 -11.01 17.19 -0.50
N TRP A 41 -10.29 17.21 0.62
CA TRP A 41 -9.84 18.43 1.26
C TRP A 41 -8.34 18.65 1.06
N GLN A 42 -7.54 17.61 1.27
CA GLN A 42 -6.09 17.60 1.08
C GLN A 42 -5.66 16.37 0.25
N GLY A 43 -4.35 16.10 0.22
CA GLY A 43 -3.76 14.90 -0.36
C GLY A 43 -2.78 15.16 -1.50
N TRP A 44 -2.07 14.11 -1.88
CA TRP A 44 -0.97 14.09 -2.83
C TRP A 44 -1.19 13.08 -3.95
N ASN A 45 -1.82 11.94 -3.70
CA ASN A 45 -2.04 10.92 -4.73
C ASN A 45 -3.26 10.02 -4.47
N TYR A 46 -4.30 10.13 -5.29
CA TYR A 46 -5.48 9.27 -5.23
C TYR A 46 -5.65 8.57 -6.56
N ILE A 47 -5.76 7.24 -6.53
CA ILE A 47 -5.90 6.42 -7.73
C ILE A 47 -7.20 5.64 -7.61
N PHE A 48 -8.04 5.75 -8.64
CA PHE A 48 -9.32 5.07 -8.77
C PHE A 48 -9.29 4.20 -10.01
N MET A 49 -9.48 2.90 -9.87
CA MET A 49 -9.40 1.93 -10.97
C MET A 49 -10.61 1.02 -11.01
N GLY A 50 -11.39 1.05 -12.10
CA GLY A 50 -12.64 0.28 -12.12
C GLY A 50 -13.65 0.79 -11.10
N VAL A 51 -13.72 2.10 -10.89
CA VAL A 51 -14.64 2.71 -9.93
C VAL A 51 -15.84 3.28 -10.66
N GLU A 52 -17.05 2.89 -10.25
CA GLU A 52 -18.29 3.50 -10.73
C GLU A 52 -18.66 4.74 -9.92
N GLY A 53 -19.25 5.72 -10.60
CA GLY A 53 -19.70 6.98 -10.00
C GLY A 53 -18.62 8.04 -9.80
N ILE A 54 -17.40 7.79 -10.31
CA ILE A 54 -16.35 8.80 -10.46
C ILE A 54 -16.25 9.25 -11.92
N ASP A 55 -16.01 10.53 -12.13
CA ASP A 55 -15.74 11.10 -13.45
C ASP A 55 -14.54 12.06 -13.41
N VAL A 56 -14.08 12.46 -14.60
CA VAL A 56 -12.93 13.36 -14.76
C VAL A 56 -13.17 14.73 -14.13
N GLU A 57 -14.41 15.23 -14.14
CA GLU A 57 -14.76 16.52 -13.55
C GLU A 57 -14.62 16.49 -12.02
N MET A 58 -15.09 15.42 -11.40
CA MET A 58 -14.93 15.15 -9.98
C MET A 58 -13.46 15.02 -9.59
N GLY A 59 -12.67 14.27 -10.36
CA GLY A 59 -11.22 14.18 -10.17
C GLY A 59 -10.53 15.54 -10.26
N TYR A 60 -10.90 16.36 -11.24
CA TYR A 60 -10.40 17.72 -11.39
C TYR A 60 -10.77 18.62 -10.20
N LYS A 61 -12.02 18.58 -9.73
CA LYS A 61 -12.46 19.29 -8.53
C LYS A 61 -11.69 18.84 -7.29
N CYS A 62 -11.44 17.53 -7.18
CA CYS A 62 -10.67 16.95 -6.07
C CYS A 62 -9.21 17.42 -6.08
N ASN A 63 -8.59 17.68 -7.24
CA ASN A 63 -7.20 18.16 -7.34
C ASN A 63 -6.93 19.42 -6.50
N LYS A 64 -7.86 20.39 -6.45
CA LYS A 64 -7.77 21.63 -5.64
C LYS A 64 -6.39 22.33 -5.70
N GLY A 65 -5.79 22.41 -6.89
CA GLY A 65 -4.48 23.05 -7.11
C GLY A 65 -3.27 22.11 -7.01
N THR A 66 -3.43 20.87 -6.52
CA THR A 66 -2.39 19.83 -6.61
C THR A 66 -2.52 19.12 -7.96
N LEU A 67 -1.62 19.46 -8.89
CA LEU A 67 -1.61 18.86 -10.23
C LEU A 67 -1.44 17.34 -10.17
N ASN A 68 -2.27 16.64 -10.94
CA ASN A 68 -2.27 15.19 -11.10
C ASN A 68 -2.31 14.43 -9.76
N LYS A 69 -3.07 14.95 -8.80
CA LYS A 69 -3.35 14.24 -7.55
C LYS A 69 -4.28 13.07 -7.80
N VAL A 70 -5.30 13.24 -8.64
CA VAL A 70 -6.28 12.19 -8.93
C VAL A 70 -5.97 11.51 -10.27
N SER A 71 -5.88 10.19 -10.26
CA SER A 71 -5.82 9.34 -11.45
C SER A 71 -7.06 8.46 -11.51
N ILE A 72 -7.75 8.46 -12.64
CA ILE A 72 -8.94 7.63 -12.88
C ILE A 72 -8.64 6.69 -14.03
N MET A 73 -8.90 5.41 -13.82
CA MET A 73 -8.75 4.35 -14.82
C MET A 73 -10.02 3.53 -14.88
N ASP A 74 -10.49 3.28 -16.10
CA ASP A 74 -11.78 2.61 -16.28
C ASP A 74 -11.74 1.17 -15.81
N ARG A 75 -10.65 0.43 -16.00
CA ARG A 75 -10.56 -1.01 -15.68
C ARG A 75 -9.15 -1.43 -15.28
N THR A 76 -9.07 -2.51 -14.51
CA THR A 76 -7.83 -3.29 -14.34
C THR A 76 -7.69 -4.33 -15.45
N ALA A 77 -6.47 -4.72 -15.80
CA ALA A 77 -6.23 -5.78 -16.77
C ALA A 77 -6.61 -7.16 -16.20
N ARG A 78 -6.25 -7.40 -14.94
CA ARG A 78 -6.56 -8.62 -14.18
C ARG A 78 -6.77 -8.26 -12.72
N SER A 79 -7.68 -8.95 -12.05
CA SER A 79 -7.78 -8.92 -10.59
C SER A 79 -8.31 -10.25 -10.06
N ALA A 80 -8.11 -10.46 -8.78
CA ALA A 80 -8.85 -11.47 -8.03
C ALA A 80 -9.04 -10.94 -6.62
N GLU A 81 -10.24 -11.07 -6.06
CA GLU A 81 -10.44 -10.76 -4.66
C GLU A 81 -9.74 -11.78 -3.77
N LYS A 82 -9.38 -11.33 -2.57
CA LYS A 82 -8.69 -12.12 -1.56
C LYS A 82 -9.55 -13.32 -1.12
N PRO A 83 -8.97 -14.51 -0.85
CA PRO A 83 -9.69 -15.59 -0.19
C PRO A 83 -10.26 -15.17 1.16
N TYR A 84 -11.44 -15.68 1.49
CA TYR A 84 -12.14 -15.37 2.74
C TYR A 84 -12.85 -16.59 3.31
N ILE A 85 -13.04 -16.57 4.63
CA ILE A 85 -13.72 -17.63 5.37
C ILE A 85 -15.22 -17.32 5.41
N VAL A 86 -16.05 -18.34 5.18
CA VAL A 86 -17.49 -18.25 5.35
C VAL A 86 -18.02 -19.42 6.17
N TRP A 87 -19.14 -19.18 6.84
CA TRP A 87 -19.97 -20.26 7.38
C TRP A 87 -21.04 -20.61 6.36
N GLU A 88 -20.97 -21.79 5.76
CA GLU A 88 -21.89 -22.25 4.71
C GLU A 88 -22.51 -23.58 5.12
N GLY A 89 -23.85 -23.64 5.20
CA GLY A 89 -24.57 -24.80 5.71
C GLY A 89 -24.28 -25.04 7.19
N SER A 90 -23.39 -25.99 7.47
CA SER A 90 -22.99 -26.40 8.82
C SER A 90 -21.48 -26.54 9.01
N GLU A 91 -20.67 -25.98 8.11
CA GLU A 91 -19.22 -26.03 8.21
C GLU A 91 -18.56 -24.71 7.80
N TRP A 92 -17.33 -24.51 8.31
CA TRP A 92 -16.46 -23.46 7.84
C TRP A 92 -15.87 -23.83 6.48
N MET A 93 -15.87 -22.88 5.57
CA MET A 93 -15.30 -22.99 4.23
C MET A 93 -14.34 -21.82 3.97
N ILE A 94 -13.34 -22.03 3.11
CA ILE A 94 -12.62 -20.94 2.45
C ILE A 94 -13.18 -20.82 1.04
N HIS A 95 -13.70 -19.63 0.70
CA HIS A 95 -14.05 -19.29 -0.67
C HIS A 95 -12.85 -18.62 -1.34
N VAL A 96 -12.49 -19.09 -2.54
CA VAL A 96 -11.37 -18.57 -3.32
C VAL A 96 -11.91 -17.91 -4.58
N PRO A 97 -11.92 -16.56 -4.66
CA PRO A 97 -12.36 -15.84 -5.86
C PRO A 97 -11.48 -16.14 -7.08
N LYS A 98 -12.12 -16.31 -8.24
CA LYS A 98 -11.43 -16.56 -9.50
C LYS A 98 -10.65 -15.33 -9.96
N VAL A 99 -9.60 -15.54 -10.74
CA VAL A 99 -8.99 -14.43 -11.49
C VAL A 99 -9.96 -13.98 -12.57
N VAL A 100 -10.22 -12.68 -12.62
CA VAL A 100 -11.03 -12.04 -13.64
C VAL A 100 -10.13 -11.22 -14.54
N HIS A 101 -10.29 -11.39 -15.85
CA HIS A 101 -9.66 -10.55 -16.86
C HIS A 101 -10.60 -9.40 -17.21
N GLN A 102 -10.07 -8.18 -17.21
CA GLN A 102 -10.82 -6.95 -17.51
C GLN A 102 -12.17 -6.87 -16.77
N PRO A 103 -12.19 -7.00 -15.43
CA PRO A 103 -13.44 -6.93 -14.68
C PRO A 103 -14.20 -5.65 -15.00
N GLU A 104 -15.52 -5.74 -14.90
CA GLU A 104 -16.39 -4.57 -15.00
C GLU A 104 -16.07 -3.55 -13.89
N PRO A 105 -16.18 -2.24 -14.16
CA PRO A 105 -16.14 -1.24 -13.13
C PRO A 105 -17.22 -1.50 -12.08
N GLY A 106 -16.96 -1.07 -10.84
CA GLY A 106 -17.90 -1.20 -9.72
C GLY A 106 -17.57 -2.37 -8.80
N TYR A 107 -18.33 -2.44 -7.69
CA TYR A 107 -18.25 -3.58 -6.77
C TYR A 107 -18.86 -4.85 -7.39
N ILE A 108 -18.47 -6.00 -6.86
CA ILE A 108 -18.97 -7.30 -7.27
C ILE A 108 -20.40 -7.48 -6.76
N GLN A 109 -21.36 -7.45 -7.69
CA GLN A 109 -22.77 -7.70 -7.38
C GLN A 109 -23.08 -9.19 -7.17
N ASP A 110 -22.52 -10.05 -8.03
CA ASP A 110 -22.65 -11.50 -7.93
C ASP A 110 -21.40 -12.11 -7.28
N ARG A 111 -21.36 -12.12 -5.95
CA ARG A 111 -20.22 -12.65 -5.19
C ARG A 111 -20.07 -14.16 -5.33
N GLU A 112 -21.19 -14.89 -5.35
CA GLU A 112 -21.18 -16.35 -5.46
C GLU A 112 -20.64 -16.78 -6.83
N GLY A 113 -21.06 -16.12 -7.92
CA GLY A 113 -20.55 -16.37 -9.27
C GLY A 113 -19.09 -15.99 -9.48
N GLN A 114 -18.47 -15.24 -8.56
CA GLN A 114 -17.03 -14.92 -8.57
C GLN A 114 -16.18 -15.97 -7.86
N ILE A 115 -16.77 -16.92 -7.15
CA ILE A 115 -16.01 -17.99 -6.51
C ILE A 115 -15.50 -18.94 -7.58
N GLY A 116 -14.17 -19.09 -7.66
CA GLY A 116 -13.54 -20.05 -8.54
C GLY A 116 -13.59 -21.45 -7.96
N TRP A 117 -13.29 -21.57 -6.67
CA TRP A 117 -13.30 -22.83 -5.93
C TRP A 117 -13.49 -22.60 -4.43
N LYS A 118 -13.92 -23.65 -3.73
CA LYS A 118 -14.18 -23.66 -2.29
C LYS A 118 -13.34 -24.76 -1.63
N LEU A 119 -12.93 -24.53 -0.39
CA LEU A 119 -12.26 -25.52 0.45
C LEU A 119 -13.07 -25.76 1.71
N SER A 120 -13.39 -27.02 2.01
CA SER A 120 -13.85 -27.39 3.34
C SER A 120 -12.70 -27.24 4.34
N PHE A 121 -12.99 -26.87 5.58
CA PHE A 121 -11.97 -26.88 6.64
C PHE A 121 -11.37 -28.28 6.89
N ARG A 122 -11.97 -29.34 6.37
CA ARG A 122 -11.34 -30.68 6.30
C ARG A 122 -10.10 -30.72 5.41
N GLU A 123 -10.01 -29.82 4.43
CA GLU A 123 -8.89 -29.68 3.48
C GLU A 123 -7.90 -28.59 3.89
N VAL A 124 -8.15 -27.90 5.01
CA VAL A 124 -7.33 -26.83 5.55
C VAL A 124 -6.50 -27.35 6.73
N PHE A 125 -5.22 -27.01 6.77
CA PHE A 125 -4.43 -27.09 8.00
C PHE A 125 -4.58 -25.79 8.77
N VAL A 126 -5.15 -25.83 9.97
CA VAL A 126 -5.24 -24.65 10.85
C VAL A 126 -4.05 -24.68 11.79
N ALA A 127 -3.13 -23.74 11.61
CA ALA A 127 -1.94 -23.58 12.44
C ALA A 127 -2.18 -22.50 13.49
N ASP A 128 -1.67 -22.75 14.70
CA ASP A 128 -1.59 -21.79 15.79
C ASP A 128 -0.11 -21.48 16.10
N PRO A 129 0.21 -20.32 16.70
CA PRO A 129 1.60 -19.88 16.90
C PRO A 129 2.43 -20.76 17.85
N GLN A 130 1.81 -21.68 18.60
CA GLN A 130 2.53 -22.63 19.46
C GLN A 130 3.00 -23.86 18.70
N MET A 131 2.49 -24.12 17.49
CA MET A 131 2.93 -25.22 16.67
C MET A 131 4.35 -25.01 16.17
N SER A 132 5.17 -26.06 16.21
CA SER A 132 6.50 -26.03 15.61
C SER A 132 6.41 -25.88 14.08
N THR A 133 7.44 -25.29 13.47
CA THR A 133 7.56 -25.21 12.01
C THR A 133 7.42 -26.59 11.34
N ASP A 134 7.96 -27.64 11.95
CA ASP A 134 7.85 -29.01 11.43
C ASP A 134 6.41 -29.54 11.46
N THR A 135 5.65 -29.21 12.51
CA THR A 135 4.23 -29.57 12.60
C THR A 135 3.43 -28.88 11.50
N ILE A 136 3.70 -27.59 11.26
CA ILE A 136 3.06 -26.82 10.19
C ILE A 136 3.38 -27.43 8.82
N LEU A 137 4.65 -27.67 8.53
CA LEU A 137 5.10 -28.27 7.27
C LEU A 137 4.52 -29.67 7.06
N GLN A 138 4.44 -30.50 8.11
CA GLN A 138 3.80 -31.81 8.03
C GLN A 138 2.30 -31.68 7.77
N GLY A 139 1.64 -30.73 8.43
CA GLY A 139 0.23 -30.40 8.27
C GLY A 139 -0.15 -30.00 6.85
N MET A 140 0.72 -29.24 6.17
CA MET A 140 0.52 -28.80 4.78
C MET A 140 0.53 -29.95 3.75
N ARG A 141 1.25 -31.06 4.03
CA ARG A 141 1.55 -32.12 3.02
C ARG A 141 0.33 -32.70 2.32
N TYR A 142 -0.79 -32.86 3.02
CA TYR A 142 -2.01 -33.48 2.48
C TYR A 142 -3.20 -32.53 2.45
N LYS A 143 -2.93 -31.23 2.61
CA LYS A 143 -3.94 -30.18 2.60
C LYS A 143 -3.84 -29.36 1.32
N ALA A 144 -4.89 -28.58 1.07
CA ALA A 144 -4.97 -27.61 0.00
C ALA A 144 -4.84 -26.16 0.51
N ALA A 145 -4.83 -25.98 1.84
CA ALA A 145 -4.58 -24.69 2.44
C ALA A 145 -3.88 -24.79 3.80
N LEU A 146 -3.19 -23.70 4.14
CA LEU A 146 -2.70 -23.33 5.45
C LEU A 146 -3.49 -22.09 5.91
N LEU A 147 -4.22 -22.21 7.02
CA LEU A 147 -4.81 -21.08 7.73
C LEU A 147 -3.97 -20.78 8.96
N LEU A 148 -3.41 -19.58 9.03
CA LEU A 148 -2.63 -19.08 10.17
C LEU A 148 -3.56 -18.28 11.09
N THR A 149 -3.78 -18.75 12.32
CA THR A 149 -4.52 -18.00 13.34
C THR A 149 -3.70 -16.81 13.84
N PRO A 150 -4.30 -15.79 14.49
CA PRO A 150 -3.57 -14.60 14.93
C PRO A 150 -2.43 -14.97 15.89
N GLY A 151 -1.25 -14.37 15.69
CA GLY A 151 -0.09 -14.61 16.53
C GLY A 151 1.25 -14.40 15.81
N ILE A 152 2.33 -14.61 16.55
CA ILE A 152 3.71 -14.53 16.05
C ILE A 152 4.26 -15.95 15.93
N TYR A 153 4.65 -16.34 14.72
CA TYR A 153 5.21 -17.65 14.39
C TYR A 153 6.71 -17.48 14.16
N THR A 154 7.53 -17.91 15.11
CA THR A 154 8.99 -17.92 14.94
C THR A 154 9.42 -19.19 14.21
N LEU A 155 9.82 -19.04 12.95
CA LEU A 155 10.13 -20.17 12.09
C LEU A 155 11.58 -20.64 12.27
N THR A 156 11.79 -21.96 12.28
CA THR A 156 13.13 -22.57 12.30
C THR A 156 13.65 -22.92 10.92
N ARG A 157 12.78 -22.93 9.90
CA ARG A 157 13.07 -23.10 8.47
C ARG A 157 11.93 -22.54 7.63
N SER A 158 12.16 -22.30 6.34
CA SER A 158 11.12 -21.77 5.46
C SER A 158 9.90 -22.71 5.39
N LEU A 159 8.70 -22.11 5.41
CA LEU A 159 7.50 -22.78 4.92
C LEU A 159 7.58 -22.88 3.40
N GLU A 160 7.05 -23.96 2.83
CA GLU A 160 7.18 -24.22 1.40
C GLU A 160 5.85 -24.65 0.77
N VAL A 161 5.39 -23.89 -0.23
CA VAL A 161 4.24 -24.22 -1.07
C VAL A 161 4.75 -24.96 -2.31
N THR A 162 4.22 -26.16 -2.51
CA THR A 162 4.69 -27.13 -3.52
C THR A 162 3.59 -27.65 -4.43
N LYS A 163 2.38 -27.05 -4.35
CA LYS A 163 1.19 -27.51 -5.06
C LYS A 163 0.46 -26.34 -5.72
N ASP A 164 -0.10 -26.61 -6.90
CA ASP A 164 -1.09 -25.74 -7.53
C ASP A 164 -2.30 -25.57 -6.63
N ARG A 165 -3.00 -24.44 -6.79
CA ARG A 165 -4.25 -24.12 -6.06
C ARG A 165 -4.08 -24.32 -4.55
N PHE A 166 -2.96 -23.85 -4.00
CA PHE A 166 -2.72 -23.87 -2.56
C PHE A 166 -2.98 -22.49 -1.96
N VAL A 167 -3.72 -22.42 -0.86
CA VAL A 167 -4.02 -21.16 -0.15
C VAL A 167 -3.19 -21.07 1.13
N VAL A 168 -2.47 -19.98 1.33
CA VAL A 168 -1.94 -19.55 2.62
C VAL A 168 -2.71 -18.30 3.04
N LEU A 169 -3.59 -18.43 4.03
CA LEU A 169 -4.45 -17.35 4.51
C LEU A 169 -4.13 -17.04 5.98
N GLY A 170 -3.92 -15.77 6.30
CA GLY A 170 -3.85 -15.28 7.67
C GLY A 170 -5.17 -14.67 8.13
N ILE A 171 -5.46 -14.80 9.42
CA ILE A 171 -6.51 -14.03 10.10
C ILE A 171 -5.90 -13.15 11.19
N GLY A 172 -6.27 -11.87 11.22
CA GLY A 172 -5.67 -10.91 12.16
C GLY A 172 -4.20 -10.60 11.89
N PHE A 173 -3.74 -10.69 10.64
CA PHE A 173 -2.35 -10.43 10.22
C PHE A 173 -1.30 -11.19 11.07
N PRO A 174 -1.31 -12.53 11.04
CA PRO A 174 -0.29 -13.32 11.71
C PRO A 174 1.09 -12.95 11.17
N THR A 175 2.06 -12.89 12.09
CA THR A 175 3.44 -12.53 11.79
C THR A 175 4.28 -13.79 11.67
N LEU A 176 4.86 -14.03 10.49
CA LEU A 176 5.88 -15.04 10.29
C LEU A 176 7.25 -14.39 10.47
N VAL A 177 7.94 -14.70 11.57
CA VAL A 177 9.30 -14.26 11.84
C VAL A 177 10.26 -15.23 11.14
N SER A 178 11.14 -14.70 10.31
CA SER A 178 12.01 -15.52 9.46
C SER A 178 12.96 -16.40 10.28
N PRO A 179 13.37 -17.57 9.74
CA PRO A 179 14.58 -18.22 10.22
C PRO A 179 15.80 -17.35 9.88
N VAL A 180 16.90 -17.54 10.60
CA VAL A 180 18.16 -16.83 10.31
C VAL A 180 18.68 -17.24 8.93
N GLY A 181 18.87 -16.24 8.07
CA GLY A 181 19.40 -16.38 6.71
C GLY A 181 18.41 -16.89 5.66
N GLN A 182 17.17 -17.27 6.05
CA GLN A 182 16.20 -17.91 5.16
C GLN A 182 14.89 -17.14 5.03
N SER A 183 14.14 -17.43 3.96
CA SER A 183 12.77 -16.93 3.77
C SER A 183 11.80 -17.42 4.84
N CYS A 184 10.75 -16.64 5.13
CA CYS A 184 9.60 -17.14 5.88
C CYS A 184 8.81 -18.15 5.05
N LEU A 185 8.52 -17.80 3.80
CA LEU A 185 7.70 -18.58 2.88
C LEU A 185 8.33 -18.62 1.49
N LYS A 186 8.41 -19.82 0.92
CA LYS A 186 8.82 -20.06 -0.46
C LYS A 186 7.69 -20.70 -1.24
N VAL A 187 7.37 -20.15 -2.41
CA VAL A 187 6.52 -20.81 -3.40
C VAL A 187 7.44 -21.43 -4.45
N ARG A 188 7.33 -22.73 -4.69
CA ARG A 188 8.12 -23.39 -5.73
C ARG A 188 7.78 -22.82 -7.10
N SER A 189 8.78 -22.82 -7.99
CA SER A 189 8.57 -22.39 -9.36
C SER A 189 7.55 -23.26 -10.08
N GLY A 190 6.73 -22.62 -10.90
CA GLY A 190 5.91 -23.32 -11.86
C GLY A 190 4.55 -23.75 -11.33
N LEU A 191 4.14 -23.26 -10.17
CA LEU A 191 2.82 -23.54 -9.61
C LEU A 191 1.76 -22.59 -10.20
N THR A 192 0.51 -23.04 -10.26
CA THR A 192 -0.63 -22.24 -10.77
C THR A 192 -1.66 -21.96 -9.68
N ASP A 193 -2.27 -20.77 -9.75
CA ASP A 193 -3.35 -20.29 -8.88
C ASP A 193 -3.08 -20.43 -7.36
N VAL A 194 -1.81 -20.27 -6.93
CA VAL A 194 -1.46 -20.19 -5.51
C VAL A 194 -1.97 -18.86 -4.93
N ARG A 195 -2.49 -18.87 -3.70
CA ARG A 195 -3.03 -17.68 -3.03
C ARG A 195 -2.32 -17.43 -1.71
N ILE A 196 -1.76 -16.25 -1.52
CA ILE A 196 -1.14 -15.83 -0.25
C ILE A 196 -1.84 -14.56 0.21
N ALA A 197 -2.40 -14.55 1.42
CA ALA A 197 -3.29 -13.48 1.84
C ALA A 197 -3.17 -13.10 3.33
N SER A 198 -3.11 -11.80 3.62
CA SER A 198 -3.22 -11.21 4.97
C SER A 198 -2.14 -11.69 5.95
N ILE A 199 -0.85 -11.54 5.59
CA ILE A 199 0.29 -12.02 6.38
C ILE A 199 1.33 -10.91 6.55
N ILE A 200 1.94 -10.84 7.73
CA ILE A 200 3.14 -10.05 7.98
C ILE A 200 4.35 -10.98 7.91
N PHE A 201 5.33 -10.68 7.06
CA PHE A 201 6.64 -11.29 7.04
C PHE A 201 7.62 -10.37 7.77
N ASP A 202 8.29 -10.88 8.81
CA ASP A 202 9.20 -10.10 9.65
C ASP A 202 10.61 -10.67 9.64
N ALA A 203 11.61 -9.81 9.45
CA ALA A 203 13.00 -10.21 9.35
C ALA A 203 13.61 -10.54 10.71
N ASN A 204 14.33 -11.66 10.78
CA ASN A 204 15.01 -12.08 12.00
C ASN A 204 16.52 -12.27 11.84
N THR A 205 17.02 -12.25 10.61
CA THR A 205 18.45 -12.44 10.33
C THR A 205 19.25 -11.28 10.92
N PRO A 206 20.20 -11.51 11.84
CA PRO A 206 21.03 -10.44 12.37
C PRO A 206 21.88 -9.81 11.26
N VAL A 207 22.16 -8.50 11.36
CA VAL A 207 23.07 -7.79 10.42
C VAL A 207 24.44 -8.48 10.31
N SER A 208 24.92 -9.13 11.37
CA SER A 208 26.18 -9.89 11.38
C SER A 208 26.19 -11.12 10.47
N HIS A 209 25.03 -11.60 10.01
CA HIS A 209 24.90 -12.80 9.18
C HIS A 209 25.30 -12.60 7.70
N GLY A 210 25.61 -11.37 7.27
CA GLY A 210 26.22 -11.05 5.97
C GLY A 210 25.33 -11.22 4.72
N TYR A 211 24.35 -12.12 4.77
CA TYR A 211 23.37 -12.42 3.72
C TYR A 211 22.02 -12.79 4.33
N ALA A 212 20.93 -12.50 3.63
CA ALA A 212 19.59 -12.95 3.99
C ALA A 212 18.75 -13.18 2.73
N GLU A 213 18.15 -14.37 2.60
CA GLU A 213 17.13 -14.63 1.58
C GLU A 213 15.93 -13.67 1.69
N PRO A 214 15.16 -13.46 0.60
CA PRO A 214 13.93 -12.68 0.64
C PRO A 214 12.93 -13.23 1.65
N LEU A 215 12.16 -12.37 2.34
CA LEU A 215 11.19 -12.82 3.35
C LEU A 215 10.06 -13.66 2.74
N LEU A 216 9.59 -13.26 1.55
CA LEU A 216 8.77 -14.08 0.66
C LEU A 216 9.51 -14.26 -0.66
N GLN A 217 9.74 -15.52 -1.03
CA GLN A 217 10.27 -15.90 -2.34
C GLN A 217 9.18 -16.60 -3.14
N TRP A 218 8.84 -16.08 -4.32
CA TRP A 218 7.91 -16.74 -5.22
C TRP A 218 8.62 -17.20 -6.48
N GLY A 219 8.82 -18.51 -6.62
CA GLY A 219 9.62 -19.11 -7.68
C GLY A 219 11.12 -19.03 -7.39
N ASP A 220 11.90 -19.75 -8.19
CA ASP A 220 13.35 -19.85 -8.10
C ASP A 220 14.06 -18.91 -9.08
N ALA A 221 15.00 -18.10 -8.58
CA ALA A 221 15.74 -17.09 -9.34
C ALA A 221 16.58 -17.66 -10.50
N THR A 222 16.91 -18.96 -10.48
CA THR A 222 17.78 -19.63 -11.46
C THR A 222 17.03 -20.47 -12.49
N ASN A 223 15.73 -20.72 -12.31
CA ASN A 223 14.97 -21.66 -13.16
C ASN A 223 14.20 -20.95 -14.28
N LEU A 224 14.92 -20.47 -15.30
CA LEU A 224 14.35 -19.67 -16.39
C LEU A 224 13.36 -20.42 -17.31
N PHE A 225 13.43 -21.76 -17.38
CA PHE A 225 12.56 -22.57 -18.25
C PHE A 225 11.12 -22.67 -17.74
N VAL A 226 10.95 -22.65 -16.42
CA VAL A 226 9.64 -22.83 -15.76
C VAL A 226 8.83 -21.52 -15.71
N ARG A 227 9.46 -20.38 -16.00
CA ARG A 227 8.84 -19.05 -15.86
C ARG A 227 7.69 -18.80 -16.82
N ARG A 228 7.70 -19.40 -18.02
CA ARG A 228 6.77 -19.05 -19.12
C ARG A 228 5.36 -19.60 -18.94
N GLN A 229 4.66 -19.16 -17.90
CA GLN A 229 3.29 -19.54 -17.63
C GLN A 229 2.30 -18.61 -18.33
N LEU A 230 1.38 -19.23 -19.07
CA LEU A 230 0.24 -18.55 -19.67
C LEU A 230 -0.89 -18.32 -18.66
N GLU A 231 -1.00 -19.24 -17.71
CA GLU A 231 -1.96 -19.16 -16.60
C GLU A 231 -1.40 -18.27 -15.49
N VAL A 232 -2.29 -17.81 -14.60
CA VAL A 232 -1.86 -17.02 -13.45
C VAL A 232 -1.15 -17.95 -12.45
N SER A 233 0.13 -17.66 -12.19
CA SER A 233 0.92 -18.37 -11.17
C SER A 233 0.28 -18.27 -9.79
N GLY A 234 -0.24 -17.08 -9.48
CA GLY A 234 -1.00 -16.86 -8.26
C GLY A 234 -1.21 -15.39 -7.91
N VAL A 235 -1.75 -15.19 -6.72
CA VAL A 235 -2.14 -13.88 -6.20
C VAL A 235 -1.60 -13.72 -4.77
N ALA A 236 -0.90 -12.61 -4.55
CA ALA A 236 -0.49 -12.16 -3.22
C ALA A 236 -1.31 -10.92 -2.83
N SER A 237 -2.09 -11.02 -1.76
CA SER A 237 -2.99 -9.95 -1.31
C SER A 237 -2.78 -9.58 0.15
N ASP A 238 -2.85 -8.30 0.50
CA ASP A 238 -2.66 -7.82 1.88
C ASP A 238 -1.35 -8.35 2.51
N ILE A 239 -0.25 -8.20 1.81
CA ILE A 239 1.06 -8.64 2.30
C ILE A 239 1.79 -7.47 2.94
N VAL A 240 2.29 -7.67 4.15
CA VAL A 240 3.25 -6.76 4.77
C VAL A 240 4.58 -7.47 4.86
N ALA A 241 5.64 -6.85 4.35
CA ALA A 241 7.00 -7.24 4.69
C ALA A 241 7.60 -6.13 5.52
N ARG A 242 8.20 -6.45 6.67
CA ARG A 242 8.86 -5.44 7.50
C ARG A 242 10.22 -5.88 8.02
N ILE A 243 11.06 -4.89 8.26
CA ILE A 243 12.35 -5.04 8.93
C ILE A 243 12.42 -3.90 9.94
N GLY A 244 12.73 -4.22 11.19
CA GLY A 244 13.02 -3.22 12.20
C GLY A 244 13.66 -3.82 13.44
N ALA A 245 14.24 -2.98 14.29
CA ALA A 245 14.76 -3.42 15.59
C ALA A 245 13.64 -3.43 16.62
N PHE A 246 12.76 -4.44 16.58
CA PHE A 246 11.59 -4.50 17.46
C PHE A 246 11.90 -5.11 18.84
N ALA A 247 11.23 -4.63 19.89
CA ALA A 247 11.47 -5.06 21.27
C ALA A 247 11.17 -6.55 21.48
N TYR A 248 10.15 -7.08 20.80
CA TYR A 248 9.81 -8.49 20.84
C TYR A 248 10.85 -9.39 20.13
N LEU A 249 11.77 -8.80 19.36
CA LEU A 249 12.97 -9.41 18.78
C LEU A 249 14.25 -8.93 19.49
N ASN A 250 14.13 -8.53 20.75
CA ASN A 250 15.22 -8.06 21.63
C ASN A 250 15.96 -6.82 21.12
N CYS A 251 15.31 -5.96 20.32
CA CYS A 251 15.93 -4.75 19.77
C CYS A 251 17.19 -5.01 18.93
N GLU A 252 17.37 -6.23 18.41
CA GLU A 252 18.52 -6.56 17.59
C GLU A 252 18.38 -5.95 16.19
N LEU A 253 19.49 -5.48 15.63
CA LEU A 253 19.54 -5.00 14.25
C LEU A 253 19.38 -6.18 13.28
N LYS A 254 18.32 -6.13 12.47
CA LYS A 254 17.95 -7.17 11.52
C LYS A 254 18.32 -6.81 10.09
N ARG A 255 18.34 -7.82 9.22
CA ARG A 255 18.65 -7.70 7.80
C ARG A 255 17.72 -8.56 6.94
N ALA A 256 17.33 -8.03 5.79
CA ALA A 256 16.86 -8.80 4.65
C ALA A 256 17.39 -8.15 3.36
N ASP A 257 18.12 -8.88 2.51
CA ASP A 257 18.71 -8.27 1.31
C ASP A 257 17.63 -7.80 0.34
N HIS A 258 16.63 -8.65 0.14
CA HIS A 258 15.38 -8.33 -0.52
C HIS A 258 14.24 -8.58 0.47
N MET A 259 13.19 -7.77 0.48
CA MET A 259 12.04 -8.05 1.36
C MET A 259 11.07 -9.01 0.68
N LEU A 260 10.75 -8.76 -0.59
CA LEU A 260 9.93 -9.63 -1.44
C LEU A 260 10.66 -9.90 -2.75
N GLU A 261 10.63 -11.15 -3.21
CA GLU A 261 11.19 -11.56 -4.50
C GLU A 261 10.19 -12.39 -5.30
N PHE A 262 9.91 -11.97 -6.53
CA PHE A 262 8.99 -12.61 -7.45
C PHE A 262 9.74 -13.04 -8.71
N ASN A 263 9.84 -14.35 -8.93
CA ASN A 263 10.60 -14.98 -10.00
C ASN A 263 9.74 -15.67 -11.06
N ASP A 264 8.51 -16.09 -10.71
CA ASP A 264 7.57 -16.69 -11.66
C ASP A 264 6.78 -15.61 -12.42
N ASP A 265 6.41 -15.88 -13.69
CA ASP A 265 5.62 -14.94 -14.50
C ASP A 265 4.15 -14.88 -14.05
N SER A 266 3.35 -13.97 -14.60
CA SER A 266 1.89 -13.96 -14.45
C SER A 266 1.35 -13.90 -13.02
N LEU A 267 2.07 -13.24 -12.10
CA LEU A 267 1.61 -12.96 -10.74
C LEU A 267 0.70 -11.72 -10.66
N ILE A 268 -0.23 -11.73 -9.71
CA ILE A 268 -1.01 -10.55 -9.31
C ILE A 268 -0.61 -10.19 -7.88
N ILE A 269 -0.11 -8.97 -7.70
CA ILE A 269 0.28 -8.42 -6.41
C ILE A 269 -0.69 -7.29 -6.07
N ASP A 270 -1.52 -7.48 -5.05
CA ASP A 270 -2.65 -6.61 -4.74
C ASP A 270 -2.61 -6.17 -3.27
N ASN A 271 -2.40 -4.87 -3.02
CA ASN A 271 -2.20 -4.31 -1.68
C ASN A 271 -1.01 -4.93 -0.91
N VAL A 272 0.18 -4.37 -1.13
CA VAL A 272 1.40 -4.79 -0.43
C VAL A 272 2.08 -3.58 0.21
N TRP A 273 2.56 -3.76 1.43
CA TRP A 273 3.37 -2.76 2.13
C TRP A 273 4.73 -3.35 2.52
N VAL A 274 5.79 -2.79 1.95
CA VAL A 274 7.17 -3.19 2.20
C VAL A 274 7.85 -2.09 2.99
N TRP A 275 8.04 -2.32 4.28
CA TRP A 275 8.43 -1.30 5.24
C TRP A 275 9.74 -1.63 5.94
N HIS A 276 10.81 -0.97 5.51
CA HIS A 276 11.99 -0.81 6.35
C HIS A 276 11.66 0.26 7.39
N ALA A 277 11.76 -0.10 8.67
CA ALA A 277 11.34 0.74 9.76
C ALA A 277 12.09 2.08 9.80
N ASP A 278 11.37 3.16 9.50
CA ASP A 278 11.83 4.53 9.77
C ASP A 278 11.71 4.89 11.27
N HIS A 279 10.99 4.08 12.04
CA HIS A 279 10.90 4.13 13.50
C HIS A 279 10.51 2.75 14.07
N ASP A 280 10.94 2.48 15.30
CA ASP A 280 10.54 1.27 16.04
C ASP A 280 10.47 1.55 17.56
N ASP A 281 10.09 0.53 18.34
CA ASP A 281 9.93 0.61 19.79
C ASP A 281 11.25 0.52 20.58
N CYS A 282 12.40 0.38 19.91
CA CYS A 282 13.72 0.27 20.54
C CYS A 282 14.63 1.48 20.29
N SER A 283 14.50 2.10 19.11
CA SER A 283 15.34 3.20 18.67
C SER A 283 14.96 4.51 19.33
N ASN A 284 13.69 4.76 19.72
CA ASN A 284 13.26 6.03 20.36
C ASN A 284 11.87 6.08 21.09
N PHE A 285 11.35 5.02 21.70
CA PHE A 285 10.02 5.10 22.36
C PHE A 285 10.01 5.46 23.86
N VAL A 286 10.69 6.54 24.27
CA VAL A 286 10.45 7.14 25.61
C VAL A 286 9.60 8.40 25.44
N MET A 287 8.27 8.23 25.52
CA MET A 287 7.32 9.33 25.61
C MET A 287 7.53 10.05 26.95
N ALA A 288 8.26 11.17 26.95
CA ALA A 288 8.22 12.07 28.08
C ALA A 288 6.78 12.61 28.18
N LYS A 289 6.21 12.58 29.38
CA LYS A 289 4.84 13.01 29.63
C LYS A 289 4.65 14.46 29.18
N GLY A 290 3.86 14.68 28.13
CA GLY A 290 3.56 16.01 27.57
C GLY A 290 4.42 16.47 26.40
N ALA A 291 5.27 15.62 25.81
CA ALA A 291 5.98 15.94 24.57
C ALA A 291 5.06 15.84 23.34
N ASP A 292 5.18 16.80 22.40
CA ASP A 292 4.53 16.73 21.08
C ASP A 292 5.21 15.64 20.23
N MET A 293 4.40 14.82 19.56
CA MET A 293 4.88 13.75 18.68
C MET A 293 5.66 14.31 17.48
N MET A 294 5.38 15.56 17.08
CA MET A 294 6.02 16.22 15.93
C MET A 294 7.37 16.88 16.27
N ASP A 295 7.71 17.06 17.56
CA ASP A 295 8.92 17.77 18.01
C ASP A 295 10.15 16.86 18.14
N ARG A 296 10.05 15.57 17.82
CA ARG A 296 11.19 14.64 17.89
C ARG A 296 11.56 14.09 16.52
N HIS A 297 12.84 14.25 16.19
CA HIS A 297 13.49 13.50 15.12
C HIS A 297 13.50 12.02 15.49
N PHE A 298 12.51 11.25 15.03
CA PHE A 298 12.59 9.80 15.05
C PHE A 298 13.81 9.40 14.22
N LYS A 299 14.79 8.77 14.87
CA LYS A 299 15.90 8.18 14.15
C LYS A 299 15.48 6.80 13.70
N SER A 300 15.45 6.60 12.38
CA SER A 300 15.46 5.29 11.75
C SER A 300 16.49 4.40 12.44
N ASP A 301 16.17 3.13 12.56
CA ASP A 301 17.08 2.14 13.13
C ASP A 301 18.33 1.95 12.24
N GLN A 302 19.17 0.98 12.59
CA GLN A 302 20.35 0.61 11.80
C GLN A 302 20.20 -0.79 11.19
N CYS A 303 18.96 -1.25 11.00
CA CYS A 303 18.68 -2.45 10.23
C CYS A 303 19.10 -2.26 8.77
N GLN A 304 19.19 -3.36 8.04
CA GLN A 304 19.73 -3.36 6.68
C GLN A 304 18.78 -4.02 5.69
N SER A 305 18.52 -3.34 4.59
CA SER A 305 17.92 -3.93 3.41
C SER A 305 18.51 -3.34 2.15
N GLN A 306 18.67 -4.14 1.10
CA GLN A 306 19.13 -3.63 -0.20
C GLN A 306 17.95 -3.21 -1.07
N HIS A 307 16.89 -4.04 -1.14
CA HIS A 307 15.72 -3.79 -1.97
C HIS A 307 14.42 -4.14 -1.24
N GLY A 308 13.37 -3.36 -1.50
CA GLY A 308 12.02 -3.70 -1.06
C GLY A 308 11.45 -4.87 -1.86
N ILE A 309 11.19 -4.64 -3.15
CA ILE A 309 10.63 -5.64 -4.05
C ILE A 309 11.61 -5.88 -5.21
N VAL A 310 11.87 -7.15 -5.50
CA VAL A 310 12.56 -7.60 -6.71
C VAL A 310 11.61 -8.42 -7.55
N VAL A 311 11.48 -8.06 -8.83
CA VAL A 311 10.76 -8.86 -9.82
C VAL A 311 11.80 -9.31 -10.84
N ASN A 312 12.10 -10.60 -10.85
CA ASN A 312 13.10 -11.22 -11.70
C ASN A 312 12.45 -11.88 -12.92
N GLY A 313 13.23 -12.04 -13.99
CA GLY A 313 12.74 -12.61 -15.25
C GLY A 313 13.26 -11.82 -16.44
N ASN A 314 13.18 -12.45 -17.62
CA ASN A 314 13.18 -11.69 -18.85
C ASN A 314 11.81 -11.02 -18.93
N ILE A 315 11.66 -9.86 -18.29
CA ILE A 315 10.38 -9.16 -18.23
C ILE A 315 10.09 -8.62 -19.63
N TYR A 316 9.18 -9.27 -20.36
CA TYR A 316 8.74 -8.81 -21.68
C TYR A 316 7.50 -7.90 -21.58
N SER A 317 6.82 -7.89 -20.43
CA SER A 317 5.74 -6.96 -20.11
C SER A 317 5.51 -6.97 -18.60
N HIS A 318 5.52 -5.80 -17.99
CA HIS A 318 5.14 -5.62 -16.58
C HIS A 318 4.23 -4.39 -16.51
N PHE A 319 3.14 -4.49 -15.77
CA PHE A 319 2.25 -3.36 -15.52
C PHE A 319 2.25 -3.05 -14.04
N ALA A 320 2.60 -1.82 -13.69
CA ALA A 320 2.59 -1.33 -12.32
C ALA A 320 1.77 -0.04 -12.22
N LEU A 321 0.85 0.00 -11.27
CA LEU A 321 -0.03 1.13 -11.02
C LEU A 321 -0.03 1.50 -9.54
N GLY A 322 0.12 2.79 -9.26
CA GLY A 322 0.03 3.30 -7.88
C GLY A 322 1.19 2.90 -7.00
N LEU A 323 2.35 2.69 -7.60
CA LEU A 323 3.59 2.44 -6.88
C LEU A 323 4.06 3.75 -6.23
N GLY A 324 4.15 3.74 -4.90
CA GLY A 324 4.57 4.86 -4.08
C GLY A 324 5.74 4.46 -3.20
N VAL A 325 6.79 5.27 -3.18
CA VAL A 325 7.94 5.12 -2.28
C VAL A 325 7.97 6.31 -1.35
N TYR A 326 7.96 6.02 -0.05
CA TYR A 326 8.09 6.99 1.03
C TYR A 326 9.49 6.87 1.59
N ILE A 327 10.23 7.97 1.60
CA ILE A 327 11.54 8.07 2.20
C ILE A 327 11.42 9.09 3.32
N ILE A 328 11.68 8.65 4.54
CA ILE A 328 11.61 9.47 5.75
C ILE A 328 12.98 9.40 6.40
N GLY A 329 13.76 10.48 6.28
CA GLY A 329 15.18 10.46 6.63
C GLY A 329 15.99 9.42 5.81
N GLY A 330 17.25 9.19 6.20
CA GLY A 330 18.11 8.16 5.59
C GLY A 330 19.20 8.68 4.63
N LYS A 331 19.93 7.74 4.01
CA LYS A 331 20.96 8.05 3.01
C LYS A 331 20.35 8.12 1.60
N PRO A 332 20.89 8.95 0.69
CA PRO A 332 20.49 8.98 -0.70
C PRO A 332 20.48 7.59 -1.34
N ALA A 333 19.36 7.19 -1.94
CA ALA A 333 19.33 6.04 -2.85
C ALA A 333 19.78 6.46 -4.26
N TYR A 334 20.31 5.53 -5.06
CA TYR A 334 20.58 5.83 -6.47
C TYR A 334 19.27 6.10 -7.24
N ALA A 335 18.27 5.24 -7.06
CA ALA A 335 16.94 5.43 -7.60
C ALA A 335 15.86 4.97 -6.62
N ALA A 336 14.68 5.61 -6.64
CA ALA A 336 13.52 5.13 -5.89
C ALA A 336 12.91 3.87 -6.52
N TYR A 337 13.00 3.74 -7.86
CA TYR A 337 12.57 2.58 -8.61
C TYR A 337 13.69 2.13 -9.56
N LEU A 338 14.02 0.84 -9.53
CA LEU A 338 14.81 0.17 -10.57
C LEU A 338 13.90 -0.87 -11.24
N LEU A 339 13.65 -0.72 -12.53
CA LEU A 339 12.64 -1.49 -13.26
C LEU A 339 13.20 -1.97 -14.60
N SER A 340 12.52 -2.93 -15.22
CA SER A 340 12.80 -3.27 -16.62
C SER A 340 12.27 -2.20 -17.58
N GLU A 341 12.94 -1.98 -18.71
CA GLU A 341 12.47 -1.09 -19.79
C GLU A 341 11.12 -1.51 -20.41
N TYR A 342 10.66 -2.75 -20.18
CA TYR A 342 9.37 -3.27 -20.63
C TYR A 342 8.22 -3.02 -19.63
N CYS A 343 8.51 -2.32 -18.52
CA CYS A 343 7.51 -2.01 -17.50
C CYS A 343 6.66 -0.79 -17.92
N ASP A 344 5.37 -1.02 -18.22
CA ASP A 344 4.35 0.03 -18.32
C ASP A 344 3.99 0.52 -16.92
N LEU A 345 4.75 1.53 -16.48
CA LEU A 345 4.60 2.18 -15.19
C LEU A 345 3.84 3.49 -15.33
N ARG A 346 2.73 3.64 -14.59
CA ARG A 346 1.87 4.83 -14.64
C ARG A 346 1.63 5.42 -13.26
N ASN A 347 1.53 6.76 -13.22
CA ASN A 347 1.25 7.57 -12.04
C ASN A 347 2.24 7.34 -10.90
N VAL A 348 3.52 7.50 -11.22
CA VAL A 348 4.63 7.33 -10.29
C VAL A 348 4.64 8.48 -9.29
N VAL A 349 4.62 8.13 -8.02
CA VAL A 349 4.80 9.09 -6.93
C VAL A 349 5.94 8.63 -6.04
N THR A 350 6.77 9.58 -5.66
CA THR A 350 7.78 9.41 -4.61
C THR A 350 7.59 10.54 -3.63
N VAL A 351 7.51 10.21 -2.35
CA VAL A 351 7.38 11.16 -1.27
C VAL A 351 8.67 11.09 -0.45
N ALA A 352 9.36 12.22 -0.29
CA ALA A 352 10.61 12.32 0.46
C ALA A 352 10.47 13.37 1.57
N ILE A 353 10.19 12.94 2.81
CA ILE A 353 9.94 13.80 3.97
C ILE A 353 11.20 13.85 4.83
N ASP A 354 11.63 15.06 5.24
CA ASP A 354 12.83 15.29 6.07
C ASP A 354 14.14 14.70 5.54
N ALA A 355 14.13 14.23 4.29
CA ALA A 355 15.30 13.82 3.57
C ALA A 355 15.75 15.01 2.70
N SER A 356 17.07 15.19 2.56
CA SER A 356 17.60 16.31 1.77
C SER A 356 17.06 16.29 0.33
N ASP A 357 17.20 17.39 -0.41
CA ASP A 357 16.86 17.50 -1.84
C ASP A 357 17.50 16.38 -2.73
N ASP A 358 18.38 15.55 -2.15
CA ASP A 358 19.09 14.41 -2.74
C ASP A 358 18.65 13.03 -2.20
N SER A 359 17.43 12.88 -1.67
CA SER A 359 16.92 11.59 -1.14
C SER A 359 17.05 10.42 -2.13
N PHE A 360 16.99 10.73 -3.43
CA PHE A 360 17.40 9.84 -4.50
C PHE A 360 18.01 10.62 -5.67
N HIS A 361 19.02 10.05 -6.33
CA HIS A 361 19.58 10.65 -7.55
C HIS A 361 18.60 10.58 -8.72
N HIS A 362 17.79 9.53 -8.84
CA HIS A 362 16.78 9.37 -9.88
C HIS A 362 15.45 8.88 -9.32
N GLN A 363 14.33 9.30 -9.92
CA GLN A 363 13.04 8.78 -9.48
C GLN A 363 12.88 7.33 -9.96
N VAL A 364 13.13 7.10 -11.25
CA VAL A 364 13.03 5.78 -11.88
C VAL A 364 14.28 5.54 -12.71
N CYS A 365 14.91 4.38 -12.57
CA CYS A 365 15.86 3.84 -13.52
C CYS A 365 15.26 2.60 -14.18
N GLN A 366 15.43 2.51 -15.48
CA GLN A 366 15.10 1.34 -16.28
C GLN A 366 16.37 0.65 -16.72
N GLU A 367 16.36 -0.68 -16.68
CA GLU A 367 17.44 -1.52 -17.18
C GLU A 367 16.92 -2.35 -18.37
N SER A 368 17.68 -2.33 -19.46
CA SER A 368 17.43 -3.14 -20.64
C SER A 368 17.88 -4.58 -20.42
N MET A 369 17.46 -5.48 -21.30
CA MET A 369 17.94 -6.87 -21.28
C MET A 369 19.44 -7.00 -21.57
N GLU A 370 20.05 -5.97 -22.16
CA GLU A 370 21.48 -5.91 -22.45
C GLU A 370 22.28 -5.26 -21.30
N GLY A 371 21.61 -4.91 -20.19
CA GLY A 371 22.19 -4.26 -19.03
C GLY A 371 22.40 -2.75 -19.21
N GLU A 372 21.84 -2.15 -20.25
CA GLU A 372 21.88 -0.69 -20.42
C GLU A 372 20.88 -0.02 -19.48
N GLN A 373 21.33 0.97 -18.72
CA GLN A 373 20.51 1.66 -17.76
C GLN A 373 20.13 3.07 -18.24
N THR A 374 18.82 3.37 -18.25
CA THR A 374 18.29 4.72 -18.52
C THR A 374 17.55 5.24 -17.30
N CYS A 375 17.97 6.40 -16.78
CA CYS A 375 17.40 6.97 -15.56
C CYS A 375 16.67 8.29 -15.78
N TYR A 376 15.56 8.46 -15.06
CA TYR A 376 14.62 9.55 -15.18
C TYR A 376 14.50 10.31 -13.87
N LYS A 377 14.64 11.63 -13.96
CA LYS A 377 14.26 12.56 -12.89
C LYS A 377 12.73 12.68 -12.83
N PRO A 378 12.18 13.09 -11.66
CA PRO A 378 10.76 13.41 -11.56
C PRO A 378 10.38 14.57 -12.50
N GLN A 379 9.14 14.58 -13.00
CA GLN A 379 8.67 15.65 -13.87
C GLN A 379 8.34 16.93 -13.07
N ASN A 380 7.80 16.76 -11.87
CA ASN A 380 7.48 17.87 -10.98
C ASN A 380 7.69 17.46 -9.53
N CYS A 381 8.27 18.33 -8.72
CA CYS A 381 8.42 18.16 -7.28
C CYS A 381 7.86 19.38 -6.56
N SER A 382 7.01 19.15 -5.57
CA SER A 382 6.46 20.20 -4.71
C SER A 382 6.26 19.66 -3.30
N TRP A 383 6.87 20.33 -2.31
CA TRP A 383 6.72 20.03 -0.89
C TRP A 383 6.84 18.53 -0.60
N SER A 384 8.02 17.96 -0.92
CA SER A 384 8.34 16.54 -0.74
C SER A 384 7.62 15.53 -1.64
N ARG A 385 6.63 15.94 -2.44
CA ARG A 385 5.96 15.10 -3.43
C ARG A 385 6.61 15.28 -4.81
N CYS A 386 7.29 14.25 -5.29
CA CYS A 386 7.82 14.16 -6.64
C CYS A 386 6.96 13.22 -7.48
N TRP A 387 6.51 13.69 -8.64
CA TRP A 387 5.55 12.97 -9.49
C TRP A 387 6.03 12.89 -10.93
N ARG A 388 5.65 11.77 -11.57
CA ARG A 388 5.79 11.55 -13.00
C ARG A 388 4.58 10.75 -13.52
N PRO A 389 3.94 11.18 -14.63
CA PRO A 389 2.73 10.52 -15.14
C PRO A 389 3.01 9.13 -15.70
N TRP A 390 4.15 8.96 -16.37
CA TRP A 390 4.57 7.73 -17.01
C TRP A 390 6.08 7.75 -17.28
N VAL A 391 6.66 6.56 -17.45
CA VAL A 391 8.04 6.37 -17.93
C VAL A 391 7.96 5.71 -19.31
N PRO A 392 8.78 6.13 -20.29
CA PRO A 392 8.86 5.41 -21.56
C PRO A 392 9.07 3.93 -21.33
N TYR A 393 8.39 3.10 -22.11
CA TYR A 393 8.60 1.66 -22.06
C TYR A 393 8.68 1.11 -23.47
N VAL A 394 9.40 0.00 -23.62
CA VAL A 394 9.46 -0.75 -24.87
C VAL A 394 8.27 -1.70 -24.89
N ASP A 395 7.36 -1.48 -25.84
CA ASP A 395 6.30 -2.46 -26.08
C ASP A 395 6.93 -3.69 -26.77
N ALA A 396 6.97 -4.83 -26.07
CA ALA A 396 7.48 -6.07 -26.63
C ALA A 396 6.69 -6.54 -27.87
N HIS A 397 5.44 -6.09 -28.07
CA HIS A 397 4.72 -6.31 -29.33
C HIS A 397 5.36 -5.55 -30.51
N ALA A 398 5.98 -4.40 -30.27
CA ALA A 398 6.70 -3.65 -31.30
C ALA A 398 8.03 -4.33 -31.70
N LEU A 399 8.64 -5.12 -30.80
CA LEU A 399 9.83 -5.93 -31.11
C LEU A 399 9.52 -7.11 -32.04
N LYS A 400 8.30 -7.69 -31.96
CA LYS A 400 7.84 -8.71 -32.92
C LYS A 400 7.82 -8.18 -34.36
N LEU A 401 7.59 -6.88 -34.57
CA LEU A 401 7.57 -6.26 -35.90
C LEU A 401 8.97 -6.02 -36.49
N ARG A 402 10.03 -6.09 -35.68
CA ARG A 402 11.43 -5.87 -36.10
C ARG A 402 12.22 -7.17 -36.36
N GLY A 403 11.55 -8.31 -36.49
CA GLY A 403 12.16 -9.56 -36.96
C GLY A 403 12.93 -10.37 -35.92
N ALA A 404 12.98 -9.94 -34.66
CA ALA A 404 13.51 -10.75 -33.56
C ALA A 404 12.39 -11.64 -32.99
N THR A 405 12.26 -12.87 -33.51
CA THR A 405 11.32 -13.86 -32.98
C THR A 405 11.89 -14.54 -31.74
N TRP A 406 11.30 -14.27 -30.58
CA TRP A 406 11.49 -15.02 -29.34
C TRP A 406 10.10 -15.42 -28.79
N PRO A 407 9.81 -16.71 -28.53
CA PRO A 407 8.46 -17.17 -28.14
C PRO A 407 8.26 -17.02 -26.61
N LEU A 408 7.09 -16.65 -26.07
CA LEU A 408 5.76 -17.26 -26.23
C LEU A 408 4.62 -16.23 -25.98
N ILE A 409 3.64 -16.18 -26.89
CA ILE A 409 2.25 -15.76 -26.62
C ILE A 409 1.39 -16.90 -27.21
N PRO A 410 0.35 -17.39 -26.54
CA PRO A 410 -0.44 -18.49 -27.08
C PRO A 410 -1.17 -18.04 -28.34
N PRO A 411 -1.52 -18.98 -29.24
CA PRO A 411 -2.16 -18.68 -30.51
C PRO A 411 -3.43 -17.88 -30.30
N THR A 412 -3.56 -16.80 -31.07
CA THR A 412 -4.66 -15.82 -31.10
C THR A 412 -6.02 -16.39 -31.52
N GLU A 413 -6.15 -17.71 -31.67
CA GLU A 413 -7.37 -18.40 -32.08
C GLU A 413 -8.49 -18.39 -31.01
N LYS A 414 -8.20 -17.89 -29.79
CA LYS A 414 -9.17 -17.77 -28.68
C LYS A 414 -9.55 -16.34 -28.30
N LEU A 415 -9.11 -15.33 -29.04
CA LEU A 415 -9.49 -13.93 -28.77
C LEU A 415 -10.56 -13.47 -29.77
N PRO A 416 -11.74 -12.98 -29.32
CA PRO A 416 -12.81 -12.54 -30.20
C PRO A 416 -12.43 -11.25 -30.97
N GLU A 417 -12.19 -11.39 -32.27
CA GLU A 417 -12.20 -10.32 -33.28
C GLU A 417 -13.67 -9.99 -33.73
N PRO A 418 -13.99 -8.96 -34.56
CA PRO A 418 -13.23 -7.79 -35.05
C PRO A 418 -14.09 -6.48 -35.10
N LYS A 419 -13.77 -5.45 -34.32
CA LYS A 419 -14.19 -4.05 -34.62
C LYS A 419 -13.10 -2.98 -34.47
N ILE A 420 -11.91 -3.37 -34.00
CA ILE A 420 -10.84 -2.42 -33.63
C ILE A 420 -10.00 -1.98 -34.84
N LEU A 421 -9.98 -2.74 -35.94
CA LEU A 421 -9.19 -2.42 -37.13
C LEU A 421 -9.67 -1.19 -37.93
N LYS A 422 -10.85 -0.62 -37.64
CA LYS A 422 -11.35 0.57 -38.36
C LYS A 422 -10.90 1.93 -37.81
N ARG A 423 -10.25 1.98 -36.63
CA ARG A 423 -9.95 3.25 -35.95
C ARG A 423 -8.50 3.73 -36.00
N LEU A 424 -7.58 2.93 -36.52
CA LEU A 424 -6.17 3.30 -36.57
C LEU A 424 -5.76 3.62 -38.01
N ARG A 425 -5.94 4.89 -38.42
CA ARG A 425 -5.36 5.38 -39.67
C ARG A 425 -3.88 5.75 -39.47
N PRO A 426 -3.00 5.52 -40.45
CA PRO A 426 -1.54 5.66 -40.31
C PRO A 426 -1.01 7.11 -40.17
N GLU A 427 -1.84 8.10 -40.46
CA GLU A 427 -1.41 9.50 -40.63
C GLU A 427 -1.10 10.26 -39.32
N ASP A 428 -1.46 9.73 -38.14
CA ASP A 428 -1.29 10.44 -36.85
C ASP A 428 0.02 10.11 -36.09
N ARG A 429 1.00 9.47 -36.73
CA ARG A 429 2.33 9.22 -36.12
C ARG A 429 3.26 10.39 -36.40
N TYR A 430 3.38 11.33 -35.45
CA TYR A 430 4.35 12.43 -35.52
C TYR A 430 5.80 11.92 -35.50
N GLN A 431 6.59 12.45 -36.44
CA GLN A 431 8.04 12.26 -36.58
C GLN A 431 8.79 13.00 -35.46
N VAL A 432 9.75 12.32 -34.84
CA VAL A 432 10.78 12.97 -34.00
C VAL A 432 11.91 13.39 -34.93
N SER A 433 12.04 14.68 -35.22
CA SER A 433 13.23 15.26 -35.83
C SER A 433 14.21 15.68 -34.73
N SER A 434 15.47 15.32 -34.96
CA SER A 434 16.64 15.63 -34.14
C SER A 434 16.82 17.14 -33.91
N TRP A 435 16.99 17.55 -32.66
CA TRP A 435 17.56 18.86 -32.34
C TRP A 435 18.83 18.70 -31.52
N GLN A 436 19.90 19.32 -32.03
CA GLN A 436 21.26 19.35 -31.53
C GLN A 436 21.38 20.18 -30.25
N TYR A 437 22.38 19.81 -29.45
CA TYR A 437 22.93 20.53 -28.30
C TYR A 437 23.13 22.03 -28.58
N ALA A 438 22.70 22.88 -27.64
CA ALA A 438 23.20 24.24 -27.49
C ALA A 438 23.52 24.50 -26.02
N ASP A 439 24.80 24.77 -25.76
CA ASP A 439 25.35 25.25 -24.50
C ASP A 439 24.61 26.51 -23.99
N TYR A 440 24.36 26.59 -22.68
CA TYR A 440 24.10 27.87 -22.02
C TYR A 440 25.07 28.09 -20.87
N GLN A 441 26.00 29.00 -21.13
CA GLN A 441 27.03 29.54 -20.24
C GLN A 441 26.42 30.39 -19.11
N LEU A 442 27.01 30.27 -17.93
CA LEU A 442 26.81 31.12 -16.75
C LEU A 442 27.18 32.58 -17.04
N GLY A 443 26.19 33.48 -17.00
CA GLY A 443 26.39 34.93 -17.11
C GLY A 443 25.97 35.67 -15.84
N ARG A 444 26.94 36.18 -15.08
CA ARG A 444 26.74 37.19 -14.02
C ARG A 444 26.30 38.51 -14.65
N GLY A 445 25.23 39.13 -14.11
CA GLY A 445 24.85 40.50 -14.44
C GLY A 445 23.92 41.12 -13.39
N LYS A 446 24.44 42.11 -12.64
CA LYS A 446 23.66 42.99 -11.74
C LYS A 446 22.88 44.03 -12.56
N LYS A 447 21.60 44.24 -12.23
CA LYS A 447 20.91 45.53 -11.93
C LYS A 447 19.42 45.48 -12.32
N GLY A 448 18.57 46.03 -11.45
CA GLY A 448 17.27 46.60 -11.82
C GLY A 448 16.05 45.90 -11.22
N VAL A 449 15.84 46.05 -9.91
CA VAL A 449 14.51 45.82 -9.31
C VAL A 449 13.70 47.09 -9.56
N THR A 450 12.72 47.03 -10.46
CA THR A 450 11.72 48.09 -10.65
C THR A 450 10.45 47.77 -9.88
N ARG A 451 9.89 48.84 -9.31
CA ARG A 451 8.92 48.89 -8.22
C ARG A 451 7.47 48.81 -8.74
N GLU A 452 7.18 47.82 -9.59
CA GLU A 452 5.86 47.68 -10.24
C GLU A 452 5.31 46.23 -10.24
N ALA A 453 5.97 45.29 -9.57
CA ALA A 453 5.48 43.91 -9.39
C ALA A 453 4.92 43.61 -7.98
N VAL A 454 4.72 44.64 -7.15
CA VAL A 454 4.20 44.51 -5.76
C VAL A 454 2.77 45.10 -5.60
N GLU A 455 2.17 45.65 -6.66
CA GLU A 455 0.84 46.30 -6.59
C GLU A 455 -0.27 45.60 -7.40
N ALA A 456 -0.22 44.27 -7.53
CA ALA A 456 -1.26 43.50 -8.24
C ALA A 456 -1.95 42.40 -7.40
N SER A 457 -2.06 42.56 -6.07
CA SER A 457 -2.87 41.63 -5.25
C SER A 457 -3.69 42.26 -4.13
N THR A 458 -3.90 43.58 -4.15
CA THR A 458 -4.77 44.26 -3.18
C THR A 458 -5.75 45.17 -3.90
N ASN A 459 -6.86 44.58 -4.34
CA ASN A 459 -8.18 45.20 -4.37
C ASN A 459 -9.18 44.19 -4.91
N TRP A 460 -9.78 43.39 -4.04
CA TRP A 460 -11.21 43.10 -4.13
C TRP A 460 -11.70 42.66 -2.75
N THR A 461 -12.85 43.19 -2.35
CA THR A 461 -13.63 42.94 -1.12
C THR A 461 -13.20 43.63 0.18
N ARG A 462 -13.61 44.90 0.31
CA ARG A 462 -14.33 45.38 1.51
C ARG A 462 -15.58 46.14 1.11
N SER A 463 -16.74 45.58 1.45
CA SER A 463 -17.99 46.30 1.67
C SER A 463 -18.98 45.39 2.44
N TRP A 464 -19.11 45.68 3.75
CA TRP A 464 -20.26 45.43 4.65
C TRP A 464 -20.57 43.95 5.00
N ILE A 465 -20.67 43.50 6.26
CA ILE A 465 -21.04 44.04 7.59
C ILE A 465 -20.25 43.20 8.62
N GLY A 466 -19.64 43.65 9.71
CA GLY A 466 -19.92 44.77 10.58
C GLY A 466 -20.56 44.30 11.90
N GLN A 467 -19.79 43.68 12.82
CA GLN A 467 -19.70 44.04 14.26
C GLN A 467 -18.96 42.96 15.10
N LEU A 468 -17.77 43.36 15.56
CA LEU A 468 -17.01 42.89 16.73
C LEU A 468 -17.66 43.45 18.04
N PRO A 469 -17.23 43.12 19.29
CA PRO A 469 -15.91 42.57 19.69
C PRO A 469 -15.97 41.44 20.77
N TRP A 470 -15.06 40.46 20.81
CA TRP A 470 -13.68 40.49 21.36
C TRP A 470 -13.49 41.31 22.64
N LEU A 471 -13.12 40.63 23.73
CA LEU A 471 -11.90 40.93 24.48
C LEU A 471 -11.53 39.66 25.29
N ALA A 472 -10.55 38.94 24.74
CA ALA A 472 -9.26 38.66 25.38
C ALA A 472 -9.33 37.40 26.28
N LEU A 473 -8.89 36.22 25.81
CA LEU A 473 -7.53 35.88 25.38
C LEU A 473 -6.48 36.35 26.39
N VAL A 474 -5.55 35.43 26.65
CA VAL A 474 -4.28 35.65 27.33
C VAL A 474 -4.56 35.77 28.83
N ALA A 475 -4.12 34.84 29.66
CA ALA A 475 -2.84 34.21 29.54
C ALA A 475 -2.65 33.28 30.71
N LEU A 476 -2.00 32.16 30.39
CA LEU A 476 -0.82 31.69 31.08
C LEU A 476 -1.10 31.17 32.49
N ILE A 477 -1.02 29.85 32.60
CA ILE A 477 0.20 29.17 33.05
C ILE A 477 -0.11 28.69 34.46
N ALA A 478 0.10 27.44 34.81
CA ALA A 478 0.70 26.35 34.08
C ALA A 478 0.29 25.07 34.81
N SER A 479 0.42 23.97 34.07
CA SER A 479 1.13 22.78 34.49
C SER A 479 1.39 22.65 35.99
N PHE A 480 0.95 21.57 36.61
CA PHE A 480 1.87 20.50 37.00
C PHE A 480 1.14 19.37 37.75
N PHE A 481 1.63 18.15 37.50
CA PHE A 481 1.32 16.88 38.17
C PHE A 481 -0.09 16.32 37.95
N GLY A 482 -0.27 15.03 37.65
CA GLY A 482 0.61 13.90 37.87
C GLY A 482 -0.26 12.72 38.31
N TYR A 483 -0.33 11.70 37.48
CA TYR A 483 -0.56 10.29 37.82
C TYR A 483 -0.07 9.97 39.25
N PHE A 484 -0.94 9.45 40.11
CA PHE A 484 -0.92 8.07 40.64
C PHE A 484 -1.76 7.97 41.92
N LEU A 485 -2.57 6.91 41.98
CA LEU A 485 -3.10 6.19 43.14
C LEU A 485 -3.77 6.94 44.30
N CYS A 486 -4.98 6.50 44.61
CA CYS A 486 -5.29 6.08 45.97
C CYS A 486 -5.89 4.67 45.95
N THR A 487 -5.03 3.66 46.10
CA THR A 487 -5.29 2.71 47.19
C THR A 487 -5.42 3.53 48.47
N GLY A 488 -6.51 3.39 49.20
CA GLY A 488 -6.59 4.11 50.46
C GLY A 488 -7.83 3.85 51.27
N ARG A 489 -7.82 2.74 52.02
CA ARG A 489 -8.46 2.74 53.34
C ARG A 489 -7.99 3.98 54.12
N THR A 490 -8.98 4.72 54.66
CA THR A 490 -8.93 5.69 55.78
C THR A 490 -8.15 7.00 55.50
N ARG A 491 -8.65 8.22 55.74
CA ARG A 491 -9.62 8.79 56.69
C ARG A 491 -10.39 9.98 56.09
N GLN A 492 -11.70 9.99 56.37
CA GLN A 492 -12.70 11.07 56.50
C GLN A 492 -12.81 12.32 55.58
N PRO A 493 -14.05 12.82 55.39
CA PRO A 493 -14.44 13.66 54.26
C PRO A 493 -14.96 15.06 54.66
N SER A 494 -14.64 16.10 53.90
CA SER A 494 -15.48 17.32 53.85
C SER A 494 -15.05 18.24 52.70
N GLU A 495 -15.54 17.96 51.49
CA GLU A 495 -15.74 18.99 50.43
C GLU A 495 -16.44 18.45 49.17
N ALA A 496 -16.61 17.12 49.06
CA ALA A 496 -17.37 16.49 47.96
C ALA A 496 -18.90 16.69 48.07
N ASP A 497 -19.42 16.97 49.26
CA ASP A 497 -20.87 17.11 49.53
C ASP A 497 -21.47 18.49 49.18
N ARG A 498 -20.66 19.47 48.74
CA ARG A 498 -21.18 20.77 48.23
C ARG A 498 -21.41 20.80 46.71
N ILE A 499 -20.85 19.85 45.95
CA ILE A 499 -20.94 19.87 44.48
C ILE A 499 -22.10 18.99 43.96
N LEU A 500 -22.49 17.95 44.70
CA LEU A 500 -23.59 17.04 44.34
C LEU A 500 -25.01 17.57 44.61
N ARG A 501 -25.19 18.81 45.09
CA ARG A 501 -26.52 19.43 45.28
C ARG A 501 -26.84 20.60 44.33
N GLY A 502 -26.04 20.83 43.29
CA GLY A 502 -26.24 21.96 42.36
C GLY A 502 -26.71 21.60 40.94
N TYR A 503 -26.79 20.32 40.58
CA TYR A 503 -27.04 19.87 39.20
C TYR A 503 -28.28 18.98 39.03
N GLY A 504 -29.17 18.97 40.02
CA GLY A 504 -30.51 18.42 39.88
C GLY A 504 -31.51 19.57 39.95
N ASP A 505 -31.69 20.28 38.82
CA ASP A 505 -32.87 21.10 38.51
C ASP A 505 -32.74 21.65 37.09
N ALA A 506 -32.85 20.76 36.09
CA ALA A 506 -33.37 21.05 34.74
C ALA A 506 -33.23 19.79 33.89
N LEU A 507 -34.28 18.98 33.86
CA LEU A 507 -34.82 18.22 32.71
C LEU A 507 -35.69 17.07 33.24
N GLU A 508 -36.84 17.41 33.83
CA GLU A 508 -37.99 16.52 33.87
C GLU A 508 -38.92 16.88 32.70
N GLY A 509 -39.34 15.87 31.95
CA GLY A 509 -40.22 16.00 30.79
C GLY A 509 -40.25 14.71 29.96
N THR A 510 -41.00 13.74 30.48
CA THR A 510 -41.43 12.44 29.90
C THR A 510 -41.86 12.53 28.42
N GLU A 511 -41.76 11.51 27.56
CA GLU A 511 -42.29 10.14 27.70
C GLU A 511 -41.50 9.08 26.89
N ALA A 512 -41.64 7.85 27.36
CA ALA A 512 -40.96 6.64 26.94
C ALA A 512 -41.55 5.97 25.69
N MET A 513 -40.74 5.14 25.01
CA MET A 513 -41.22 3.82 24.56
C MET A 513 -40.07 2.81 24.50
N ASP A 514 -40.38 1.67 25.10
CA ASP A 514 -39.61 0.47 25.42
C ASP A 514 -39.38 -0.41 24.18
N ASP A 515 -38.16 -0.95 24.00
CA ASP A 515 -38.02 -2.37 23.63
C ASP A 515 -36.63 -2.88 24.05
N SER A 516 -36.64 -3.65 25.13
CA SER A 516 -35.50 -4.30 25.76
C SER A 516 -35.27 -5.69 25.14
N ARG A 517 -34.56 -5.78 24.00
CA ARG A 517 -34.09 -7.08 23.46
C ARG A 517 -32.67 -7.15 22.89
N ASP A 518 -31.92 -6.04 22.84
CA ASP A 518 -30.58 -6.06 22.22
C ASP A 518 -29.40 -5.93 23.18
N PHE A 519 -29.62 -5.91 24.50
CA PHE A 519 -28.56 -5.74 25.48
C PHE A 519 -27.84 -7.03 25.93
N GLU A 520 -28.34 -8.21 25.55
CA GLU A 520 -27.71 -9.51 25.90
C GLU A 520 -26.89 -10.17 24.78
N ARG A 521 -26.67 -9.49 23.64
CA ARG A 521 -25.81 -10.01 22.55
C ARG A 521 -24.43 -9.35 22.42
N LEU A 522 -24.04 -8.49 23.36
CA LEU A 522 -22.79 -7.73 23.29
C LEU A 522 -21.79 -8.00 24.43
N GLN A 523 -21.93 -9.14 25.12
CA GLN A 523 -20.89 -9.67 26.01
C GLN A 523 -20.55 -11.12 25.66
N MET A 524 -19.88 -11.29 24.52
CA MET A 524 -19.00 -12.45 24.29
C MET A 524 -18.07 -12.19 23.09
N VAL A 525 -17.24 -11.15 23.18
CA VAL A 525 -15.90 -11.09 22.53
C VAL A 525 -15.04 -10.12 23.35
N THR A 526 -14.24 -10.68 24.26
CA THR A 526 -12.96 -10.11 24.69
C THR A 526 -11.95 -11.23 24.69
#